data_AF-A0AAC9N778-F1
#
_entry.id   AF-A0AAC9N778-F1
#
_cell.length_a   1.000
_cell.length_b   1.000
_cell.length_c   1.000
_cell.angle_alpha   90.00
_cell.angle_beta   90.00
_cell.angle_gamma   90.00
#
_symmetry.space_group_name_H-M   'P 1'
#
loop_
_entity.id
_entity.type
_entity.pdbx_description
1 polymer ?
#
loop_
_entity_poly.entity_id
_entity_poly.type
_entity_poly.pdbx_seq_one_letter_code
_entity_poly.pdbx_strand_id
1 'polypeptide(L)'
;MVNELLDFRKADSGNLHPHFFQEDIVSALKEIFNHFQTIAEAKNIQYTFESSDSSILVYFDRNQMEKVFFNLLSNAFKFTQNDGSISLKIASNDQQVEITVTDNGKGIAIDTIDDIFKNFFQVGQNIGTGIGLALSKSLVELHKGKISVTSKPETANEAGKTTFTVVLQLGKNHLNESDISPIPTIEKTIYQEIDDYDAEVFIENPIIDDKDKKAHILIVEDNDDVREFIKQSLENQYHVYESKNGMEGWENAIQTLPDLIISDVMMPIMDGLELCKKLKTDVRTSHIPVIMLTAKSAQIHQIHGLQHGADAYITKPFSDQILQLNIRNLLSLKAALQKKYSEQLSKLPIITNADSSQDEIFLQKLQQIIENNISNLDLDLSFITSKIGMSKTVLYKKFSALTNQSLSEYIRAQRLKRAVEIFQKGESSVTSVSLQVGFNDPQYFSREFKKTYGITPTNYIRNKKQ
;
A
#
# COMPACT_ATOMS: atom_id res chain seq x y z
N MET A 1 -5.73 4.55 -14.73
CA MET A 1 -6.79 4.92 -15.70
C MET A 1 -7.38 6.32 -15.47
N VAL A 2 -7.94 6.67 -14.30
CA VAL A 2 -8.53 8.02 -14.07
C VAL A 2 -7.47 9.13 -13.94
N ASN A 3 -6.29 8.82 -13.37
CA ASN A 3 -5.18 9.78 -13.25
C ASN A 3 -4.65 10.25 -14.60
N GLU A 4 -4.56 9.37 -15.61
CA GLU A 4 -4.09 9.78 -16.93
C GLU A 4 -5.12 10.68 -17.63
N LEU A 5 -6.42 10.43 -17.42
CA LEU A 5 -7.51 11.24 -17.95
C LEU A 5 -7.62 12.61 -17.25
N LEU A 6 -7.29 12.68 -15.95
CA LEU A 6 -7.28 13.91 -15.16
C LEU A 6 -6.01 14.73 -15.41
N ASP A 7 -4.84 14.10 -15.51
CA ASP A 7 -3.60 14.77 -15.91
C ASP A 7 -3.75 15.30 -17.34
N PHE A 8 -4.41 14.57 -18.24
CA PHE A 8 -4.83 15.06 -19.55
C PHE A 8 -5.79 16.25 -19.45
N ARG A 9 -6.91 16.17 -18.70
CA ARG A 9 -7.83 17.30 -18.54
C ARG A 9 -7.16 18.54 -17.96
N LYS A 10 -6.13 18.40 -17.12
CA LYS A 10 -5.35 19.53 -16.58
C LYS A 10 -4.38 20.11 -17.60
N ALA A 11 -3.70 19.26 -18.37
CA ALA A 11 -2.76 19.70 -19.39
C ALA A 11 -3.47 20.32 -20.62
N ASP A 12 -4.61 19.75 -21.04
CA ASP A 12 -5.46 20.22 -22.14
C ASP A 12 -6.28 21.48 -21.75
N SER A 13 -6.57 21.67 -20.44
CA SER A 13 -7.21 22.91 -19.93
C SER A 13 -6.23 24.02 -19.54
N GLY A 14 -4.92 23.82 -19.72
CA GLY A 14 -3.89 24.80 -19.37
C GLY A 14 -3.68 25.04 -17.86
N ASN A 15 -4.23 24.18 -17.00
CA ASN A 15 -4.18 24.31 -15.53
C ASN A 15 -3.05 23.48 -14.88
N LEU A 16 -2.16 22.89 -15.69
CA LEU A 16 -0.93 22.26 -15.23
C LEU A 16 0.21 23.28 -15.40
N HIS A 17 0.74 23.78 -14.29
CA HIS A 17 1.91 24.67 -14.32
C HIS A 17 3.16 23.82 -14.06
N PRO A 18 4.06 23.66 -15.06
CA PRO A 18 5.31 22.96 -14.87
C PRO A 18 6.23 23.78 -13.95
N HIS A 19 6.90 23.10 -13.03
CA HIS A 19 7.97 23.72 -12.23
C HIS A 19 9.30 23.28 -12.80
N PHE A 20 9.94 24.18 -13.56
CA PHE A 20 11.18 23.86 -14.25
C PHE A 20 12.39 24.04 -13.33
N PHE A 21 13.17 22.97 -13.20
CA PHE A 21 14.45 22.97 -12.49
C PHE A 21 15.56 22.60 -13.45
N GLN A 22 16.72 23.26 -13.33
CA GLN A 22 17.90 22.86 -14.08
C GLN A 22 18.49 21.62 -13.42
N GLU A 23 18.34 20.48 -14.09
CA GLU A 23 18.78 19.18 -13.59
C GLU A 23 19.44 18.38 -14.70
N ASP A 24 20.26 17.40 -14.30
CA ASP A 24 20.89 16.47 -15.23
C ASP A 24 19.91 15.40 -15.69
N ILE A 25 19.48 15.52 -16.95
CA ILE A 25 18.53 14.57 -17.54
C ILE A 25 19.14 13.18 -17.75
N VAL A 26 20.48 13.10 -17.94
CA VAL A 26 21.16 11.81 -18.11
C VAL A 26 21.04 11.00 -16.83
N SER A 27 21.29 11.64 -15.69
CA SER A 27 21.17 11.03 -14.36
C SER A 27 19.73 10.61 -14.06
N ALA A 28 18.76 11.50 -14.27
CA ALA A 28 17.34 11.20 -14.03
C ALA A 28 16.83 10.01 -14.89
N LEU A 29 17.16 10.00 -16.19
CA LEU A 29 16.75 8.90 -17.08
C LEU A 29 17.53 7.61 -16.84
N LYS A 30 18.76 7.69 -16.33
CA LYS A 30 19.52 6.50 -15.93
C LYS A 30 18.87 5.81 -14.74
N GLU A 31 18.31 6.57 -13.79
CA GLU A 31 17.52 6.00 -12.69
C GLU A 31 16.31 5.23 -13.24
N ILE A 32 15.48 5.86 -14.08
CA ILE A 32 14.33 5.18 -14.70
C ILE A 32 14.78 3.95 -15.49
N PHE A 33 15.87 4.05 -16.25
CA PHE A 33 16.41 2.94 -17.00
C PHE A 33 16.68 1.73 -16.09
N ASN A 34 17.37 1.94 -14.96
CA ASN A 34 17.73 0.88 -14.03
C ASN A 34 16.50 0.17 -13.43
N HIS A 35 15.34 0.84 -13.29
CA HIS A 35 14.11 0.22 -12.78
C HIS A 35 13.59 -0.93 -13.66
N PHE A 36 13.92 -0.94 -14.96
CA PHE A 36 13.50 -1.98 -15.89
C PHE A 36 14.58 -3.06 -16.14
N GLN A 37 15.74 -2.96 -15.47
CA GLN A 37 16.85 -3.88 -15.67
C GLN A 37 16.47 -5.33 -15.30
N THR A 38 15.78 -5.52 -14.17
CA THR A 38 15.28 -6.83 -13.73
C THR A 38 14.30 -7.45 -14.73
N ILE A 39 13.43 -6.62 -15.33
CA ILE A 39 12.46 -7.07 -16.34
C ILE A 39 13.19 -7.47 -17.63
N ALA A 40 14.23 -6.74 -18.02
CA ALA A 40 15.06 -7.08 -19.17
C ALA A 40 15.76 -8.42 -18.99
N GLU A 41 16.34 -8.66 -17.81
CA GLU A 41 16.99 -9.93 -17.47
C GLU A 41 16.00 -11.09 -17.48
N ALA A 42 14.81 -10.92 -16.86
CA ALA A 42 13.78 -11.94 -16.83
C ALA A 42 13.25 -12.34 -18.22
N LYS A 43 13.15 -11.37 -19.15
CA LYS A 43 12.71 -11.61 -20.54
C LYS A 43 13.86 -11.87 -21.52
N ASN A 44 15.09 -11.90 -21.03
CA ASN A 44 16.31 -11.96 -21.84
C ASN A 44 16.37 -10.88 -22.95
N ILE A 45 15.86 -9.68 -22.67
CA ILE A 45 15.87 -8.55 -23.61
C ILE A 45 17.22 -7.84 -23.56
N GLN A 46 17.85 -7.62 -24.71
CA GLN A 46 19.02 -6.76 -24.82
C GLN A 46 18.64 -5.31 -24.54
N TYR A 47 18.93 -4.84 -23.32
CA TYR A 47 18.52 -3.52 -22.85
C TYR A 47 19.73 -2.59 -22.70
N THR A 48 19.81 -1.54 -23.52
CA THR A 48 20.99 -0.65 -23.58
C THR A 48 20.66 0.82 -23.27
N PHE A 49 21.58 1.47 -22.57
CA PHE A 49 21.57 2.90 -22.29
C PHE A 49 22.78 3.56 -22.93
N GLU A 50 22.57 4.54 -23.80
CA GLU A 50 23.64 5.29 -24.46
C GLU A 50 23.40 6.79 -24.26
N SER A 51 24.46 7.56 -23.99
CA SER A 51 24.41 9.02 -23.88
C SER A 51 25.59 9.63 -24.63
N SER A 52 25.37 10.73 -25.36
CA SER A 52 26.44 11.49 -26.02
C SER A 52 27.42 12.08 -25.00
N ASP A 53 26.89 12.52 -23.86
CA ASP A 53 27.63 13.16 -22.78
C ASP A 53 27.32 12.53 -21.43
N SER A 54 28.23 12.63 -20.47
CA SER A 54 28.04 12.08 -19.13
C SER A 54 27.02 12.86 -18.29
N SER A 55 26.72 14.11 -18.66
CA SER A 55 25.78 14.98 -17.96
C SER A 55 25.24 16.03 -18.92
N ILE A 56 23.92 16.21 -18.95
CA ILE A 56 23.24 17.20 -19.81
C ILE A 56 22.23 17.94 -18.94
N LEU A 57 22.51 19.22 -18.65
CA LEU A 57 21.65 20.04 -17.82
C LEU A 57 20.50 20.64 -18.63
N VAL A 58 19.27 20.31 -18.25
CA VAL A 58 18.04 20.73 -18.91
C VAL A 58 17.11 21.34 -17.86
N TYR A 59 16.31 22.34 -18.25
CA TYR A 59 15.23 22.83 -17.42
C TYR A 59 13.98 21.96 -17.64
N PHE A 60 13.63 21.11 -16.69
CA PHE A 60 12.44 20.25 -16.77
C PHE A 60 11.78 20.05 -15.40
N ASP A 61 10.52 19.65 -15.40
CA ASP A 61 9.84 19.10 -14.22
C ASP A 61 10.13 17.60 -14.16
N ARG A 62 10.95 17.20 -13.18
CA ARG A 62 11.42 15.83 -13.02
C ARG A 62 10.28 14.83 -12.94
N ASN A 63 9.27 15.09 -12.12
CA ASN A 63 8.13 14.19 -11.92
C ASN A 63 7.33 14.00 -13.21
N GLN A 64 7.17 15.06 -14.01
CA GLN A 64 6.45 14.98 -15.28
C GLN A 64 7.24 14.23 -16.35
N MET A 65 8.55 14.48 -16.47
CA MET A 65 9.40 13.76 -17.42
C MET A 65 9.57 12.29 -17.03
N GLU A 66 9.66 11.97 -15.74
CA GLU A 66 9.65 10.59 -15.26
C GLU A 66 8.41 9.83 -15.73
N LYS A 67 7.21 10.43 -15.62
CA LYS A 67 5.97 9.84 -16.13
C LYS A 67 6.03 9.56 -17.63
N VAL A 68 6.59 10.49 -18.42
CA VAL A 68 6.75 10.34 -19.88
C VAL A 68 7.61 9.11 -20.18
N PHE A 69 8.82 9.07 -19.64
CA PHE A 69 9.79 8.03 -19.98
C PHE A 69 9.46 6.67 -19.37
N PHE A 70 8.85 6.62 -18.19
CA PHE A 70 8.31 5.39 -17.63
C PHE A 70 7.22 4.79 -18.53
N ASN A 71 6.32 5.62 -19.05
CA ASN A 71 5.27 5.16 -19.98
C ASN A 71 5.87 4.67 -21.32
N LEU A 72 6.85 5.37 -21.88
CA LEU A 72 7.50 4.94 -23.12
C LEU A 72 8.24 3.60 -22.94
N LEU A 73 9.02 3.46 -21.87
CA LEU A 73 9.75 2.21 -21.56
C LEU A 73 8.79 1.06 -21.24
N SER A 74 7.74 1.30 -20.46
CA SER A 74 6.71 0.30 -20.18
C SER A 74 6.05 -0.22 -21.46
N ASN A 75 5.74 0.66 -22.41
CA ASN A 75 5.22 0.24 -23.72
C ASN A 75 6.25 -0.59 -24.50
N ALA A 76 7.52 -0.18 -24.52
CA ALA A 76 8.58 -0.96 -25.17
C ALA A 76 8.66 -2.39 -24.59
N PHE A 77 8.69 -2.56 -23.27
CA PHE A 77 8.74 -3.87 -22.61
C PHE A 77 7.47 -4.72 -22.78
N LYS A 78 6.33 -4.06 -22.97
CA LYS A 78 5.04 -4.70 -23.19
C LYS A 78 4.92 -5.28 -24.60
N PHE A 79 5.46 -4.60 -25.60
CA PHE A 79 5.31 -4.97 -27.01
C PHE A 79 6.52 -5.67 -27.63
N THR A 80 7.64 -5.74 -26.89
CA THR A 80 8.81 -6.52 -27.25
C THR A 80 8.67 -7.96 -26.75
N GLN A 81 8.99 -8.92 -27.61
CA GLN A 81 8.99 -10.34 -27.27
C GLN A 81 10.23 -10.69 -26.42
N ASN A 82 10.25 -11.87 -25.81
CA ASN A 82 11.45 -12.37 -25.16
C ASN A 82 12.61 -12.47 -26.17
N ASP A 83 13.85 -12.34 -25.71
CA ASP A 83 15.04 -12.29 -26.56
C ASP A 83 15.11 -11.08 -27.52
N GLY A 84 14.24 -10.07 -27.32
CA GLY A 84 14.23 -8.84 -28.09
C GLY A 84 15.30 -7.83 -27.67
N SER A 85 15.17 -6.58 -28.13
CA SER A 85 16.09 -5.48 -27.82
C SER A 85 15.34 -4.18 -27.58
N ILE A 86 15.72 -3.47 -26.51
CA ILE A 86 15.22 -2.14 -26.18
C ILE A 86 16.42 -1.23 -25.92
N SER A 87 16.42 -0.01 -26.46
CA SER A 87 17.48 0.96 -26.22
C SER A 87 16.94 2.33 -25.83
N LEU A 88 17.49 2.93 -24.79
CA LEU A 88 17.31 4.33 -24.42
C LEU A 88 18.58 5.10 -24.80
N LYS A 89 18.45 6.06 -25.73
CA LYS A 89 19.59 6.90 -26.16
C LYS A 89 19.31 8.37 -25.90
N ILE A 90 20.32 9.09 -25.41
CA ILE A 90 20.29 10.53 -25.19
C ILE A 90 21.39 11.15 -26.05
N ALA A 91 21.03 12.10 -26.90
CA ALA A 91 21.97 12.87 -27.70
C ALA A 91 21.66 14.35 -27.55
N SER A 92 22.68 15.18 -27.34
CA SER A 92 22.53 16.64 -27.33
C SER A 92 23.25 17.29 -28.51
N ASN A 93 22.82 18.50 -28.83
CA ASN A 93 23.61 19.47 -29.60
C ASN A 93 23.56 20.82 -28.86
N ASP A 94 24.06 21.89 -29.47
CA ASP A 94 24.12 23.21 -28.82
C ASP A 94 22.76 23.82 -28.44
N GLN A 95 21.64 23.32 -28.99
CA GLN A 95 20.31 23.91 -28.84
C GLN A 95 19.30 22.99 -28.17
N GLN A 96 19.42 21.67 -28.31
CA GLN A 96 18.40 20.73 -27.87
C GLN A 96 19.01 19.40 -27.42
N VAL A 97 18.26 18.70 -26.57
CA VAL A 97 18.48 17.29 -26.24
C VAL A 97 17.40 16.44 -26.90
N GLU A 98 17.82 15.36 -27.53
CA GLU A 98 16.99 14.34 -28.15
C GLU A 98 17.13 13.05 -27.37
N ILE A 99 15.99 12.48 -26.96
CA ILE A 99 15.91 11.25 -26.19
C ILE A 99 15.06 10.26 -26.98
N THR A 100 15.63 9.10 -27.26
CA THR A 100 14.98 8.05 -28.07
C THR A 100 14.79 6.78 -27.27
N VAL A 101 13.57 6.25 -27.28
CA VAL A 101 13.25 4.90 -26.80
C VAL A 101 12.94 4.06 -28.04
N THR A 102 13.79 3.06 -28.31
CA THR A 102 13.64 2.16 -29.45
C THR A 102 13.41 0.73 -28.99
N ASP A 103 12.45 0.05 -29.58
CA ASP A 103 12.20 -1.37 -29.41
C ASP A 103 12.13 -2.10 -30.75
N ASN A 104 12.39 -3.41 -30.75
CA ASN A 104 12.21 -4.30 -31.89
C ASN A 104 10.96 -5.20 -31.74
N GLY A 105 9.91 -4.69 -31.11
CA GLY A 105 8.66 -5.40 -30.91
C GLY A 105 7.83 -5.52 -32.20
N LYS A 106 6.51 -5.68 -32.05
CA LYS A 106 5.59 -5.91 -33.19
C LYS A 106 5.49 -4.73 -34.19
N GLY A 107 6.00 -3.56 -33.80
CA GLY A 107 5.83 -2.33 -34.55
C GLY A 107 4.38 -1.82 -34.55
N ILE A 108 4.18 -0.66 -35.17
CA ILE A 108 2.90 0.05 -35.30
C ILE A 108 2.60 0.15 -36.80
N ALA A 109 1.35 -0.16 -37.17
CA ALA A 109 0.92 -0.08 -38.57
C ALA A 109 0.90 1.39 -39.05
N ILE A 110 1.36 1.64 -40.27
CA ILE A 110 1.62 2.99 -40.80
C ILE A 110 0.36 3.88 -40.78
N ASP A 111 -0.79 3.28 -41.06
CA ASP A 111 -2.11 3.91 -41.03
C ASP A 111 -2.59 4.30 -39.62
N THR A 112 -1.97 3.75 -38.57
CA THR A 112 -2.32 4.03 -37.17
C THR A 112 -1.39 5.03 -36.49
N ILE A 113 -0.26 5.40 -37.13
CA ILE A 113 0.78 6.26 -36.55
C ILE A 113 0.25 7.64 -36.16
N ASP A 114 -0.59 8.26 -37.01
CA ASP A 114 -1.13 9.59 -36.74
C ASP A 114 -2.16 9.59 -35.60
N ASP A 115 -2.67 8.41 -35.23
CA ASP A 115 -3.74 8.25 -34.26
C ASP A 115 -3.25 7.78 -32.89
N ILE A 116 -2.01 7.28 -32.75
CA ILE A 116 -1.53 6.73 -31.46
C ILE A 116 -1.43 7.75 -30.32
N PHE A 117 -1.36 9.03 -30.67
CA PHE A 117 -1.38 10.14 -29.70
C PHE A 117 -2.79 10.68 -29.45
N LYS A 118 -3.82 10.13 -30.11
CA LYS A 118 -5.22 10.46 -29.84
C LYS A 118 -5.71 9.69 -28.61
N ASN A 119 -6.58 10.34 -27.86
CA ASN A 119 -7.17 9.75 -26.67
C ASN A 119 -7.97 8.49 -26.98
N PHE A 120 -7.84 7.49 -26.12
CA PHE A 120 -8.55 6.21 -26.21
C PHE A 120 -8.21 5.38 -27.45
N PHE A 121 -7.19 5.77 -28.20
CA PHE A 121 -6.74 4.99 -29.34
C PHE A 121 -6.01 3.74 -28.87
N GLN A 122 -6.47 2.58 -29.34
CA GLN A 122 -5.89 1.27 -29.05
C GLN A 122 -5.88 0.44 -30.33
N VAL A 123 -4.75 -0.23 -30.60
CA VAL A 123 -4.64 -1.19 -31.70
C VAL A 123 -4.91 -2.58 -31.13
N GLY A 124 -6.10 -3.14 -31.39
CA GLY A 124 -6.52 -4.49 -30.98
C GLY A 124 -7.45 -4.57 -29.76
N GLN A 125 -7.96 -5.76 -29.44
CA GLN A 125 -8.77 -6.02 -28.25
C GLN A 125 -7.88 -6.30 -27.02
N ASN A 126 -8.11 -5.54 -25.94
CA ASN A 126 -7.73 -5.82 -24.54
C ASN A 126 -6.29 -5.57 -24.06
N ILE A 127 -5.59 -4.48 -24.39
CA ILE A 127 -4.39 -4.13 -23.61
C ILE A 127 -4.13 -2.62 -23.48
N GLY A 128 -4.75 -1.95 -22.51
CA GLY A 128 -4.37 -0.59 -22.06
C GLY A 128 -5.54 0.39 -21.94
N THR A 129 -5.24 1.63 -21.57
CA THR A 129 -6.24 2.73 -21.39
C THR A 129 -6.40 3.55 -22.67
N GLY A 130 -5.37 3.56 -23.54
CA GLY A 130 -5.27 4.46 -24.69
C GLY A 130 -4.98 5.92 -24.31
N ILE A 131 -4.56 6.21 -23.08
CA ILE A 131 -4.36 7.58 -22.56
C ILE A 131 -2.86 7.89 -22.35
N GLY A 132 -2.03 6.90 -22.02
CA GLY A 132 -0.61 7.12 -21.67
C GLY A 132 0.21 7.90 -22.70
N LEU A 133 0.09 7.59 -24.00
CA LEU A 133 0.81 8.32 -25.05
C LEU A 133 0.28 9.74 -25.27
N ALA A 134 -1.04 9.94 -25.18
CA ALA A 134 -1.64 11.27 -25.27
C ALA A 134 -1.21 12.17 -24.09
N LEU A 135 -1.16 11.62 -22.88
CA LEU A 135 -0.60 12.32 -21.71
C LEU A 135 0.88 12.62 -21.92
N SER A 136 1.66 11.65 -22.41
CA SER A 136 3.09 11.85 -22.68
C SER A 136 3.33 13.01 -23.64
N LYS A 137 2.52 13.08 -24.71
CA LYS A 137 2.55 14.20 -25.66
C LYS A 137 2.22 15.52 -25.00
N SER A 138 1.15 15.58 -24.22
CA SER A 138 0.73 16.81 -23.55
C SER A 138 1.78 17.33 -22.54
N LEU A 139 2.42 16.43 -21.76
CA LEU A 139 3.50 16.79 -20.85
C LEU A 139 4.73 17.30 -21.58
N VAL A 140 5.14 16.66 -22.68
CA VAL A 140 6.27 17.10 -23.52
C VAL A 140 5.97 18.47 -24.15
N GLU A 141 4.75 18.69 -24.66
CA GLU A 141 4.34 19.98 -25.23
C GLU A 141 4.27 21.09 -24.17
N LEU A 142 3.88 20.76 -22.94
CA LEU A 142 3.91 21.69 -21.81
C LEU A 142 5.34 22.14 -21.48
N HIS A 143 6.31 21.24 -21.66
CA HIS A 143 7.76 21.52 -21.58
C HIS A 143 8.31 22.23 -22.82
N LYS A 144 7.45 22.67 -23.75
CA LYS A 144 7.81 23.25 -25.05
C LYS A 144 8.70 22.34 -25.90
N GLY A 145 8.63 21.03 -25.64
CA GLY A 145 9.30 20.00 -26.39
C GLY A 145 8.43 19.44 -27.51
N LYS A 146 8.95 18.43 -28.19
CA LYS A 146 8.24 17.67 -29.23
C LYS A 146 8.41 16.18 -29.01
N ILE A 147 7.31 15.43 -29.06
CA ILE A 147 7.33 13.97 -29.15
C ILE A 147 6.93 13.52 -30.56
N SER A 148 7.59 12.49 -31.08
CA SER A 148 7.28 11.87 -32.36
C SER A 148 7.54 10.36 -32.31
N VAL A 149 7.00 9.64 -33.28
CA VAL A 149 7.21 8.19 -33.41
C VAL A 149 7.62 7.87 -34.84
N THR A 150 8.50 6.89 -35.01
CA THR A 150 8.75 6.22 -36.28
C THR A 150 8.61 4.73 -36.04
N SER A 151 7.80 4.03 -36.83
CA SER A 151 7.61 2.59 -36.65
C SER A 151 7.53 1.84 -37.97
N LYS A 152 7.98 0.59 -37.94
CA LYS A 152 7.82 -0.41 -39.00
C LYS A 152 7.17 -1.65 -38.38
N PRO A 153 6.01 -2.12 -38.90
CA PRO A 153 5.37 -3.32 -38.40
C PRO A 153 6.23 -4.57 -38.69
N GLU A 154 6.09 -5.59 -37.84
CA GLU A 154 6.75 -6.88 -38.05
C GLU A 154 6.26 -7.54 -39.34
N THR A 155 7.18 -8.25 -40.01
CA THR A 155 6.88 -9.09 -41.16
C THR A 155 7.26 -10.53 -40.85
N ALA A 156 6.88 -11.49 -41.70
CA ALA A 156 7.24 -12.89 -41.50
C ALA A 156 8.76 -13.15 -41.38
N ASN A 157 9.60 -12.22 -41.88
CA ASN A 157 11.05 -12.37 -41.96
C ASN A 157 11.84 -11.31 -41.18
N GLU A 158 11.19 -10.25 -40.69
CA GLU A 158 11.85 -9.14 -39.99
C GLU A 158 11.03 -8.70 -38.79
N ALA A 159 11.68 -8.57 -37.63
CA ALA A 159 11.06 -7.99 -36.45
C ALA A 159 10.61 -6.55 -36.74
N GLY A 160 9.50 -6.15 -36.11
CA GLY A 160 9.08 -4.76 -36.16
C GLY A 160 10.09 -3.86 -35.44
N LYS A 161 9.93 -2.56 -35.61
CA LYS A 161 10.76 -1.57 -34.92
C LYS A 161 9.96 -0.33 -34.63
N THR A 162 9.92 0.12 -33.38
CA THR A 162 9.31 1.39 -32.99
C THR A 162 10.34 2.26 -32.30
N THR A 163 10.40 3.53 -32.68
CA THR A 163 11.25 4.53 -32.05
C THR A 163 10.40 5.73 -31.68
N PHE A 164 10.22 5.97 -30.38
CA PHE A 164 9.70 7.23 -29.85
C PHE A 164 10.85 8.20 -29.64
N THR A 165 10.67 9.44 -30.09
CA THR A 165 11.68 10.51 -30.01
C THR A 165 11.09 11.71 -29.28
N VAL A 166 11.69 12.09 -28.16
CA VAL A 166 11.35 13.28 -27.36
C VAL A 166 12.47 14.30 -27.50
N VAL A 167 12.14 15.53 -27.89
CA VAL A 167 13.08 16.63 -28.06
C VAL A 167 12.76 17.74 -27.06
N LEU A 168 13.73 18.15 -26.26
CA LEU A 168 13.63 19.28 -25.32
C LEU A 168 14.68 20.34 -25.67
N GLN A 169 14.32 21.61 -25.53
CA GLN A 169 15.25 22.73 -25.80
C GLN A 169 16.20 22.93 -24.61
N LEU A 170 17.46 23.24 -24.88
CA LEU A 170 18.46 23.57 -23.87
C LEU A 170 18.36 25.04 -23.45
N GLY A 171 18.83 25.34 -22.24
CA GLY A 171 18.73 26.67 -21.65
C GLY A 171 17.30 27.02 -21.24
N LYS A 172 17.08 28.30 -20.91
CA LYS A 172 15.81 28.78 -20.33
C LYS A 172 15.04 29.75 -21.21
N ASN A 173 15.57 30.12 -22.38
CA ASN A 173 15.02 31.20 -23.22
C ASN A 173 13.63 30.90 -23.78
N HIS A 174 13.24 29.63 -23.83
CA HIS A 174 11.93 29.17 -24.29
C HIS A 174 10.90 29.05 -23.15
N LEU A 175 11.30 29.31 -21.91
CA LEU A 175 10.50 29.19 -20.69
C LEU A 175 10.14 30.57 -20.13
N ASN A 176 8.99 30.69 -19.45
CA ASN A 176 8.65 31.91 -18.75
C ASN A 176 9.38 31.98 -17.41
N GLU A 177 9.84 33.16 -17.01
CA GLU A 177 10.54 33.35 -15.73
C GLU A 177 9.68 32.99 -14.50
N SER A 178 8.35 33.07 -14.61
CA SER A 178 7.40 32.67 -13.56
C SER A 178 7.36 31.17 -13.29
N ASP A 179 7.77 30.35 -14.26
CA ASP A 179 7.68 28.89 -14.23
C ASP A 179 9.02 28.26 -13.79
N ILE A 180 10.07 29.08 -13.68
CA ILE A 180 11.41 28.70 -13.24
C ILE A 180 11.51 28.96 -11.73
N SER A 181 11.51 27.89 -10.93
CA SER A 181 11.58 28.02 -9.48
C SER A 181 13.03 28.12 -9.00
N PRO A 182 13.38 29.04 -8.07
CA PRO A 182 14.76 29.29 -7.65
C PRO A 182 15.32 28.28 -6.64
N ILE A 183 14.50 27.39 -6.09
CA ILE A 183 14.90 26.44 -5.03
C ILE A 183 14.36 25.05 -5.42
N PRO A 184 15.21 24.01 -5.54
CA PRO A 184 14.73 22.66 -5.74
C PRO A 184 13.80 22.30 -4.57
N THR A 185 12.54 21.97 -4.88
CA THR A 185 11.70 21.33 -3.87
C THR A 185 12.34 19.99 -3.59
N ILE A 186 13.04 19.87 -2.46
CA ILE A 186 13.47 18.57 -1.94
C ILE A 186 12.21 17.90 -1.38
N GLU A 187 11.28 17.55 -2.26
CA GLU A 187 10.46 16.35 -2.05
C GLU A 187 11.46 15.21 -2.21
N LYS A 188 11.85 14.58 -1.10
CA LYS A 188 12.56 13.30 -1.17
C LYS A 188 11.71 12.39 -2.05
N THR A 189 12.21 12.11 -3.24
CA THR A 189 11.59 11.25 -4.22
C THR A 189 11.32 9.90 -3.56
N ILE A 190 10.06 9.46 -3.61
CA ILE A 190 9.56 8.20 -3.04
C ILE A 190 9.98 7.06 -3.97
N TYR A 191 11.30 6.85 -4.14
CA TYR A 191 11.84 5.68 -4.84
C TYR A 191 12.89 4.95 -3.99
N GLN A 192 12.91 5.15 -2.67
CA GLN A 192 13.82 4.39 -1.79
C GLN A 192 13.22 3.12 -1.16
N GLU A 193 12.00 2.70 -1.49
CA GLU A 193 11.51 1.34 -1.17
C GLU A 193 10.54 0.84 -2.26
N ILE A 194 11.03 0.74 -3.51
CA ILE A 194 10.45 -0.14 -4.53
C ILE A 194 11.52 -1.14 -4.93
N ASP A 195 11.97 -1.93 -3.95
CA ASP A 195 12.46 -3.28 -4.22
C ASP A 195 11.21 -4.18 -4.32
N ASP A 196 11.23 -5.11 -5.28
CA ASP A 196 10.14 -5.99 -5.78
C ASP A 196 9.18 -5.40 -6.82
N TYR A 197 9.72 -5.18 -8.03
CA TYR A 197 8.99 -5.54 -9.25
C TYR A 197 9.63 -6.80 -9.87
N ASP A 198 9.38 -7.95 -9.25
CA ASP A 198 9.44 -9.23 -9.95
C ASP A 198 8.18 -9.33 -10.85
N ALA A 199 8.29 -9.40 -12.18
CA ALA A 199 8.74 -10.60 -12.89
C ALA A 199 8.05 -11.86 -12.35
N GLU A 200 6.76 -11.99 -12.66
CA GLU A 200 5.95 -13.19 -12.46
C GLU A 200 6.07 -13.89 -11.10
N VAL A 201 5.49 -13.29 -10.07
CA VAL A 201 4.81 -14.11 -9.07
C VAL A 201 3.36 -14.23 -9.56
N PHE A 202 3.08 -15.33 -10.25
CA PHE A 202 1.89 -16.10 -9.88
C PHE A 202 1.99 -16.26 -8.36
N ILE A 203 1.44 -15.29 -7.63
CA ILE A 203 0.84 -15.63 -6.37
C ILE A 203 -0.32 -16.45 -6.89
N GLU A 204 -0.13 -17.78 -6.90
CA GLU A 204 -1.22 -18.71 -6.64
C GLU A 204 -2.14 -17.93 -5.73
N ASN A 205 -3.29 -17.54 -6.25
CA ASN A 205 -4.44 -17.22 -5.45
C ASN A 205 -4.26 -17.93 -4.09
N PRO A 206 -3.97 -17.22 -2.98
CA PRO A 206 -4.95 -17.38 -1.97
C PRO A 206 -6.17 -16.70 -2.64
N ILE A 207 -7.04 -17.43 -3.35
CA ILE A 207 -8.07 -18.15 -2.62
C ILE A 207 -7.68 -18.09 -1.14
N ILE A 208 -8.03 -16.98 -0.51
CA ILE A 208 -8.64 -17.10 0.79
C ILE A 208 -9.69 -18.17 0.52
N ASP A 209 -9.28 -19.43 0.68
CA ASP A 209 -10.08 -20.65 0.49
C ASP A 209 -10.90 -20.80 1.76
N ASP A 210 -11.50 -19.66 2.06
CA ASP A 210 -12.46 -19.36 3.07
C ASP A 210 -13.27 -18.28 2.35
N LYS A 211 -14.21 -18.72 1.51
CA LYS A 211 -15.25 -17.89 0.87
C LYS A 211 -16.03 -17.02 1.88
N ASP A 212 -15.69 -17.07 3.17
CA ASP A 212 -16.41 -16.55 4.31
C ASP A 212 -15.74 -15.37 5.04
N LYS A 213 -14.57 -14.83 4.64
CA LYS A 213 -13.94 -13.69 5.35
C LYS A 213 -13.40 -12.58 4.46
N LYS A 214 -14.29 -11.80 3.85
CA LYS A 214 -13.93 -10.50 3.26
C LYS A 214 -13.61 -9.49 4.37
N ALA A 215 -12.59 -8.65 4.18
CA ALA A 215 -12.29 -7.57 5.14
C ALA A 215 -13.44 -6.55 5.17
N HIS A 216 -13.64 -5.92 6.34
CA HIS A 216 -14.70 -4.95 6.57
C HIS A 216 -14.20 -3.52 6.38
N ILE A 217 -14.83 -2.73 5.52
CA ILE A 217 -14.47 -1.33 5.27
C ILE A 217 -15.66 -0.45 5.63
N LEU A 218 -15.41 0.62 6.38
CA LEU A 218 -16.42 1.65 6.67
C LEU A 218 -16.16 2.89 5.83
N ILE A 219 -17.15 3.33 5.06
CA ILE A 219 -17.14 4.56 4.29
C ILE A 219 -17.95 5.63 5.05
N VAL A 220 -17.35 6.79 5.27
CA VAL A 220 -17.98 7.95 5.90
C VAL A 220 -17.91 9.11 4.90
N GLU A 221 -19.01 9.38 4.22
CA GLU A 221 -19.10 10.40 3.16
C GLU A 221 -20.54 10.92 3.11
N ASP A 222 -20.70 12.25 3.19
CA ASP A 222 -22.00 12.90 3.22
C ASP A 222 -22.63 13.03 1.82
N ASN A 223 -21.80 13.08 0.77
CA ASN A 223 -22.28 13.05 -0.60
C ASN A 223 -22.70 11.63 -1.02
N ASP A 224 -23.99 11.45 -1.29
CA ASP A 224 -24.58 10.16 -1.68
C ASP A 224 -23.95 9.57 -2.96
N ASP A 225 -23.65 10.39 -3.98
CA ASP A 225 -23.07 9.92 -5.24
C ASP A 225 -21.62 9.43 -5.05
N VAL A 226 -20.82 10.18 -4.28
CA VAL A 226 -19.42 9.81 -3.98
C VAL A 226 -19.38 8.54 -3.12
N ARG A 227 -20.26 8.43 -2.11
CA ARG A 227 -20.33 7.26 -1.25
C ARG A 227 -20.73 6.01 -2.02
N GLU A 228 -21.74 6.11 -2.89
CA GLU A 228 -22.18 5.01 -3.75
C GLU A 228 -21.09 4.59 -4.74
N PHE A 229 -20.36 5.55 -5.32
CA PHE A 229 -19.21 5.26 -6.18
C PHE A 229 -18.12 4.46 -5.45
N ILE A 230 -17.73 4.88 -4.24
CA ILE A 230 -16.71 4.17 -3.45
C ILE A 230 -17.20 2.76 -3.10
N LYS A 231 -18.46 2.63 -2.69
CA LYS A 231 -19.07 1.35 -2.35
C LYS A 231 -19.06 0.37 -3.52
N GLN A 232 -19.53 0.79 -4.71
CA GLN A 232 -19.58 -0.07 -5.91
C GLN A 232 -18.19 -0.58 -6.32
N SER A 233 -17.16 0.25 -6.11
CA SER A 233 -15.78 -0.18 -6.34
C SER A 233 -15.31 -1.28 -5.36
N LEU A 234 -15.79 -1.24 -4.11
CA LEU A 234 -15.28 -2.08 -3.03
C LEU A 234 -16.12 -3.34 -2.74
N GLU A 235 -17.42 -3.32 -3.02
CA GLU A 235 -18.38 -4.36 -2.58
C GLU A 235 -18.08 -5.78 -3.11
N ASN A 236 -17.42 -5.86 -4.27
CA ASN A 236 -17.03 -7.16 -4.84
C ASN A 236 -15.92 -7.83 -4.00
N GLN A 237 -15.01 -7.04 -3.41
CA GLN A 237 -13.82 -7.52 -2.69
C GLN A 237 -13.98 -7.46 -1.17
N TYR A 238 -14.81 -6.56 -0.65
CA TYR A 238 -14.90 -6.24 0.78
C TYR A 238 -16.35 -6.21 1.29
N HIS A 239 -16.52 -6.37 2.61
CA HIS A 239 -17.78 -6.03 3.26
C HIS A 239 -17.81 -4.54 3.58
N VAL A 240 -18.73 -3.81 2.96
CA VAL A 240 -18.79 -2.35 3.06
C VAL A 240 -19.90 -1.92 4.01
N TYR A 241 -19.56 -1.05 4.95
CA TYR A 241 -20.48 -0.29 5.78
C TYR A 241 -20.49 1.17 5.34
N GLU A 242 -21.62 1.85 5.49
CA GLU A 242 -21.81 3.23 5.07
C GLU A 242 -22.27 4.11 6.25
N SER A 243 -21.78 5.33 6.29
CA SER A 243 -22.19 6.40 7.21
C SER A 243 -22.22 7.74 6.48
N LYS A 244 -23.17 8.61 6.85
CA LYS A 244 -23.39 9.89 6.15
C LYS A 244 -22.71 11.09 6.80
N ASN A 245 -22.12 10.92 7.97
CA ASN A 245 -21.40 11.97 8.69
C ASN A 245 -20.45 11.37 9.74
N GLY A 246 -19.57 12.19 10.30
CA GLY A 246 -18.58 11.74 11.26
C GLY A 246 -19.15 11.12 12.55
N MET A 247 -20.34 11.55 13.01
CA MET A 247 -20.95 10.98 14.22
C MET A 247 -21.44 9.54 13.97
N GLU A 248 -22.19 9.34 12.90
CA GLU A 248 -22.61 8.00 12.46
C GLU A 248 -21.40 7.10 12.17
N GLY A 249 -20.35 7.67 11.56
CA GLY A 249 -19.10 6.97 11.29
C GLY A 249 -18.42 6.48 12.56
N TRP A 250 -18.37 7.31 13.61
CA TRP A 250 -17.80 6.93 14.90
C TRP A 250 -18.62 5.85 15.61
N GLU A 251 -19.95 5.97 15.63
CA GLU A 251 -20.84 4.97 16.23
C GLU A 251 -20.72 3.62 15.52
N ASN A 252 -20.73 3.61 14.19
CA ASN A 252 -20.52 2.41 13.38
C ASN A 252 -19.14 1.81 13.64
N ALA A 253 -18.08 2.62 13.66
CA ALA A 253 -16.72 2.14 13.91
C ALA A 253 -16.59 1.40 15.25
N ILE A 254 -17.25 1.88 16.31
CA ILE A 254 -17.23 1.22 17.62
C ILE A 254 -18.02 -0.10 17.62
N GLN A 255 -19.13 -0.16 16.90
CA GLN A 255 -19.99 -1.34 16.88
C GLN A 255 -19.43 -2.46 15.98
N THR A 256 -19.02 -2.09 14.77
CA THR A 256 -18.57 -3.04 13.75
C THR A 256 -17.09 -3.39 13.94
N LEU A 257 -16.25 -2.42 14.37
CA LEU A 257 -14.80 -2.51 14.41
C LEU A 257 -14.24 -2.92 13.04
N PRO A 258 -14.40 -2.05 12.02
CA PRO A 258 -14.00 -2.35 10.65
C PRO A 258 -12.48 -2.51 10.56
N ASP A 259 -12.03 -3.16 9.49
CA ASP A 259 -10.62 -3.34 9.21
C ASP A 259 -9.94 -2.07 8.69
N LEU A 260 -10.71 -1.17 8.08
CA LEU A 260 -10.26 0.12 7.56
C LEU A 260 -11.43 1.12 7.48
N ILE A 261 -11.14 2.41 7.65
CA ILE A 261 -12.12 3.50 7.52
C ILE A 261 -11.69 4.44 6.38
N ILE A 262 -12.62 4.83 5.53
CA ILE A 262 -12.46 5.87 4.52
C ILE A 262 -13.38 7.01 4.91
N SER A 263 -12.86 8.21 5.12
CA SER A 263 -13.66 9.36 5.56
C SER A 263 -13.39 10.57 4.69
N ASP A 264 -14.44 11.28 4.28
CA ASP A 264 -14.26 12.66 3.82
C ASP A 264 -13.77 13.56 4.97
N VAL A 265 -13.05 14.62 4.64
CA VAL A 265 -12.67 15.70 5.55
C VAL A 265 -13.87 16.61 5.82
N MET A 266 -14.63 17.00 4.80
CA MET A 266 -15.65 18.04 4.92
C MET A 266 -17.06 17.43 4.97
N MET A 267 -17.62 17.26 6.16
CA MET A 267 -18.96 16.69 6.36
C MET A 267 -19.74 17.46 7.44
N PRO A 268 -21.08 17.46 7.41
CA PRO A 268 -21.91 18.07 8.45
C PRO A 268 -21.83 17.30 9.79
N ILE A 269 -22.29 17.94 10.87
CA ILE A 269 -22.39 17.40 12.25
C ILE A 269 -21.03 17.17 12.91
N MET A 270 -20.20 16.31 12.33
CA MET A 270 -18.82 16.04 12.75
C MET A 270 -17.99 15.86 11.49
N ASP A 271 -16.94 16.67 11.37
CA ASP A 271 -16.04 16.61 10.24
C ASP A 271 -15.08 15.41 10.34
N GLY A 272 -14.39 15.11 9.24
CA GLY A 272 -13.51 13.96 9.16
C GLY A 272 -12.26 14.05 10.04
N LEU A 273 -11.79 15.27 10.34
CA LEU A 273 -10.62 15.47 11.20
C LEU A 273 -10.98 15.22 12.67
N GLU A 274 -12.13 15.70 13.10
CA GLU A 274 -12.70 15.42 14.42
C GLU A 274 -12.98 13.92 14.59
N LEU A 275 -13.56 13.28 13.57
CA LEU A 275 -13.76 11.82 13.54
C LEU A 275 -12.42 11.08 13.69
N CYS A 276 -11.42 11.41 12.85
CA CYS A 276 -10.11 10.77 12.89
C CYS A 276 -9.46 10.90 14.27
N LYS A 277 -9.51 12.10 14.87
CA LYS A 277 -9.00 12.34 16.22
C LYS A 277 -9.71 11.46 17.25
N LYS A 278 -11.05 11.36 17.20
CA LYS A 278 -11.82 10.49 18.10
C LYS A 278 -11.45 9.02 17.93
N LEU A 279 -11.31 8.55 16.71
CA LEU A 279 -10.95 7.17 16.41
C LEU A 279 -9.55 6.82 16.95
N LYS A 280 -8.58 7.72 16.75
CA LYS A 280 -7.18 7.51 17.14
C LYS A 280 -6.92 7.73 18.63
N THR A 281 -7.80 8.44 19.34
CA THR A 281 -7.69 8.63 20.80
C THR A 281 -8.48 7.61 21.61
N ASP A 282 -9.48 6.95 21.01
CA ASP A 282 -10.23 5.89 21.66
C ASP A 282 -9.50 4.54 21.51
N VAL A 283 -9.11 3.95 22.65
CA VAL A 283 -8.39 2.67 22.71
C VAL A 283 -9.14 1.57 21.94
N ARG A 284 -10.47 1.64 21.79
CA ARG A 284 -11.25 0.62 21.08
C ARG A 284 -11.02 0.66 19.58
N THR A 285 -10.71 1.82 19.01
CA THR A 285 -10.65 2.06 17.55
C THR A 285 -9.27 2.56 17.08
N SER A 286 -8.36 2.88 18.00
CA SER A 286 -7.04 3.48 17.71
C SER A 286 -6.20 2.72 16.69
N HIS A 287 -6.35 1.39 16.67
CA HIS A 287 -5.65 0.46 15.80
C HIS A 287 -6.21 0.37 14.38
N ILE A 288 -7.36 1.01 14.11
CA ILE A 288 -8.01 0.95 12.80
C ILE A 288 -7.37 1.99 11.88
N PRO A 289 -6.89 1.59 10.68
CA PRO A 289 -6.34 2.53 9.71
C PRO A 289 -7.44 3.42 9.11
N VAL A 290 -7.11 4.70 8.90
CA VAL A 290 -8.02 5.73 8.38
C VAL A 290 -7.43 6.39 7.15
N ILE A 291 -8.16 6.33 6.04
CA ILE A 291 -7.90 7.07 4.79
C ILE A 291 -8.79 8.31 4.77
N MET A 292 -8.18 9.49 4.62
CA MET A 292 -8.88 10.76 4.52
C MET A 292 -9.03 11.22 3.06
N LEU A 293 -10.25 11.51 2.63
CA LEU A 293 -10.54 12.11 1.33
C LEU A 293 -10.64 13.64 1.49
N THR A 294 -9.92 14.43 0.68
CA THR A 294 -9.81 15.89 0.91
C THR A 294 -9.89 16.72 -0.37
N ALA A 295 -10.56 17.88 -0.38
CA ALA A 295 -10.58 18.76 -1.56
C ALA A 295 -9.23 19.47 -1.78
N LYS A 296 -8.86 19.74 -3.05
CA LYS A 296 -7.60 20.45 -3.41
C LYS A 296 -7.45 21.82 -2.72
N SER A 297 -8.54 22.55 -2.46
CA SER A 297 -8.54 23.85 -1.77
C SER A 297 -8.32 23.76 -0.26
N ALA A 298 -8.46 22.59 0.35
CA ALA A 298 -8.11 22.35 1.75
C ALA A 298 -6.58 22.30 1.96
N GLN A 299 -5.79 22.37 0.88
CA GLN A 299 -4.32 22.33 0.93
C GLN A 299 -3.67 23.57 1.59
N ILE A 300 -4.35 24.70 1.80
CA ILE A 300 -3.71 25.91 2.37
C ILE A 300 -3.82 26.01 3.91
N HIS A 301 -4.64 25.18 4.56
CA HIS A 301 -4.57 25.04 6.03
C HIS A 301 -3.56 23.96 6.49
N GLN A 302 -2.74 23.44 5.57
CA GLN A 302 -1.90 22.24 5.71
C GLN A 302 -0.66 22.34 6.61
N ILE A 303 -0.37 23.47 7.25
CA ILE A 303 0.70 23.52 8.27
C ILE A 303 0.12 23.50 9.70
N HIS A 304 -1.16 23.82 9.91
CA HIS A 304 -1.74 23.91 11.26
C HIS A 304 -2.55 22.68 11.72
N GLY A 305 -2.64 21.64 10.88
CA GLY A 305 -3.29 20.35 11.20
C GLY A 305 -2.33 19.18 11.44
N LEU A 306 -1.04 19.44 11.68
CA LEU A 306 0.12 18.51 11.70
C LEU A 306 0.00 17.14 12.44
N GLN A 307 -1.06 16.75 13.16
CA GLN A 307 -1.01 15.62 14.12
C GLN A 307 -2.33 14.83 14.38
N HIS A 308 -3.23 14.65 13.40
CA HIS A 308 -4.55 14.01 13.66
C HIS A 308 -4.59 12.47 13.51
N GLY A 309 -3.48 11.84 13.12
CA GLY A 309 -3.30 10.38 13.19
C GLY A 309 -3.87 9.56 12.02
N ALA A 310 -4.30 10.19 10.92
CA ALA A 310 -4.70 9.46 9.71
C ALA A 310 -3.50 8.77 9.03
N ASP A 311 -3.75 7.61 8.43
CA ASP A 311 -2.71 6.77 7.83
C ASP A 311 -2.47 7.11 6.35
N ALA A 312 -3.46 7.68 5.67
CA ALA A 312 -3.32 8.17 4.30
C ALA A 312 -4.25 9.37 4.01
N TYR A 313 -3.84 10.24 3.09
CA TYR A 313 -4.65 11.34 2.55
C TYR A 313 -4.75 11.22 1.04
N ILE A 314 -5.97 11.33 0.51
CA ILE A 314 -6.25 11.24 -0.92
C ILE A 314 -7.09 12.45 -1.34
N THR A 315 -6.61 13.21 -2.32
CA THR A 315 -7.33 14.40 -2.78
C THR A 315 -8.53 14.05 -3.65
N LYS A 316 -9.70 14.64 -3.42
CA LYS A 316 -10.87 14.63 -4.31
C LYS A 316 -10.66 15.65 -5.45
N PRO A 317 -10.94 15.29 -6.73
CA PRO A 317 -11.35 13.96 -7.19
C PRO A 317 -10.19 12.94 -7.11
N PHE A 318 -10.49 11.74 -6.63
CA PHE A 318 -9.51 10.66 -6.44
C PHE A 318 -9.65 9.56 -7.48
N SER A 319 -8.54 8.86 -7.76
CA SER A 319 -8.55 7.67 -8.60
C SER A 319 -8.94 6.45 -7.76
N ASP A 320 -9.90 5.68 -8.27
CA ASP A 320 -10.32 4.41 -7.67
C ASP A 320 -9.13 3.45 -7.44
N GLN A 321 -8.20 3.40 -8.40
CA GLN A 321 -7.00 2.58 -8.28
C GLN A 321 -6.08 3.05 -7.14
N ILE A 322 -5.98 4.37 -6.92
CA ILE A 322 -5.21 4.91 -5.79
C ILE A 322 -5.87 4.51 -4.49
N LEU A 323 -7.20 4.64 -4.41
CA LEU A 323 -7.96 4.27 -3.22
C LEU A 323 -7.79 2.77 -2.91
N GLN A 324 -7.99 1.91 -3.90
CA GLN A 324 -7.81 0.45 -3.79
C GLN A 324 -6.39 0.05 -3.38
N LEU A 325 -5.37 0.70 -3.94
CA LEU A 325 -3.97 0.43 -3.58
C LEU A 325 -3.68 0.84 -2.13
N ASN A 326 -4.14 2.02 -1.70
CA ASN A 326 -3.98 2.44 -0.31
C ASN A 326 -4.71 1.48 0.66
N ILE A 327 -5.91 1.04 0.29
CA ILE A 327 -6.66 0.04 1.08
C ILE A 327 -5.85 -1.25 1.21
N ARG A 328 -5.35 -1.80 0.10
CA ARG A 328 -4.55 -3.04 0.13
C ARG A 328 -3.29 -2.89 0.97
N ASN A 329 -2.55 -1.79 0.78
CA ASN A 329 -1.31 -1.54 1.50
C ASN A 329 -1.53 -1.39 3.01
N LEU A 330 -2.61 -0.70 3.42
CA LEU A 330 -2.93 -0.55 4.84
C LEU A 330 -3.42 -1.86 5.46
N LEU A 331 -4.20 -2.66 4.72
CA LEU A 331 -4.62 -3.99 5.17
C LEU A 331 -3.44 -4.97 5.25
N SER A 332 -2.50 -4.94 4.31
CA SER A 332 -1.29 -5.78 4.35
C SER A 332 -0.36 -5.36 5.50
N LEU A 333 -0.20 -4.05 5.74
CA LEU A 333 0.55 -3.53 6.88
C LEU A 333 -0.09 -3.99 8.20
N LYS A 334 -1.42 -3.91 8.32
CA LYS A 334 -2.16 -4.43 9.46
C LYS A 334 -1.92 -5.92 9.66
N ALA A 335 -1.98 -6.73 8.60
CA ALA A 335 -1.73 -8.17 8.67
C ALA A 335 -0.28 -8.49 9.11
N ALA A 336 0.70 -7.72 8.63
CA ALA A 336 2.09 -7.85 9.06
C ALA A 336 2.27 -7.51 10.55
N LEU A 337 1.63 -6.44 11.03
CA LEU A 337 1.63 -6.08 12.45
C LEU A 337 0.94 -7.14 13.32
N GLN A 338 -0.19 -7.69 12.86
CA GLN A 338 -0.85 -8.80 13.55
C GLN A 338 0.05 -10.01 13.67
N LYS A 339 0.75 -10.39 12.59
CA LYS A 339 1.73 -11.48 12.61
C LYS A 339 2.84 -11.21 13.62
N LYS A 340 3.44 -10.01 13.58
CA LYS A 340 4.47 -9.58 14.53
C LYS A 340 3.97 -9.72 15.98
N TYR A 341 2.79 -9.18 16.30
CA TYR A 341 2.24 -9.28 17.65
C TYR A 341 1.92 -10.72 18.04
N SER A 342 1.34 -11.52 17.15
CA SER A 342 1.03 -12.92 17.42
C SER A 342 2.27 -13.77 17.78
N GLU A 343 3.40 -13.53 17.10
CA GLU A 343 4.66 -14.25 17.32
C GLU A 343 5.44 -13.72 18.53
N GLN A 344 5.38 -12.40 18.75
CA GLN A 344 6.21 -11.71 19.74
C GLN A 344 5.47 -11.33 21.02
N LEU A 345 4.18 -11.64 21.18
CA LEU A 345 3.40 -11.26 22.37
C LEU A 345 4.12 -11.68 23.67
N SER A 346 4.66 -12.90 23.71
CA SER A 346 5.40 -13.40 24.89
C SER A 346 6.80 -12.84 25.10
N LYS A 347 7.31 -12.04 24.15
CA LYS A 347 8.63 -11.39 24.17
C LYS A 347 8.53 -9.86 24.22
N LEU A 348 7.33 -9.29 24.29
CA LEU A 348 7.16 -7.85 24.41
C LEU A 348 7.87 -7.37 25.69
N PRO A 349 8.75 -6.36 25.60
CA PRO A 349 9.48 -5.86 26.76
C PRO A 349 8.51 -5.36 27.83
N ILE A 350 8.81 -5.67 29.10
CA ILE A 350 8.09 -5.11 30.24
C ILE A 350 8.29 -3.59 30.20
N ILE A 351 7.18 -2.85 30.25
CA ILE A 351 7.04 -1.39 30.20
C ILE A 351 8.36 -0.67 30.52
N THR A 352 9.05 -0.18 29.50
CA THR A 352 10.29 0.58 29.70
C THR A 352 10.39 1.88 28.90
N ASN A 353 9.61 2.09 27.82
CA ASN A 353 9.82 3.28 26.97
C ASN A 353 8.54 4.08 26.68
N ALA A 354 8.66 5.41 26.73
CA ALA A 354 7.65 6.41 26.37
C ALA A 354 7.23 6.37 24.89
N ASP A 355 7.93 5.61 24.05
CA ASP A 355 7.71 5.49 22.61
C ASP A 355 6.79 4.32 22.22
N SER A 356 6.24 3.58 23.18
CA SER A 356 5.37 2.42 22.91
C SER A 356 3.99 2.88 22.42
N SER A 357 3.47 2.24 21.36
CA SER A 357 2.13 2.57 20.85
C SER A 357 1.02 2.23 21.87
N GLN A 358 -0.15 2.89 21.76
CA GLN A 358 -1.29 2.60 22.64
C GLN A 358 -1.72 1.12 22.58
N ASP A 359 -1.51 0.46 21.45
CA ASP A 359 -1.85 -0.95 21.26
C ASP A 359 -0.84 -1.88 21.92
N GLU A 360 0.45 -1.56 21.87
CA GLU A 360 1.49 -2.28 22.62
C GLU A 360 1.25 -2.15 24.14
N ILE A 361 0.92 -0.95 24.62
CA ILE A 361 0.57 -0.72 26.03
C ILE A 361 -0.64 -1.58 26.44
N PHE A 362 -1.67 -1.65 25.58
CA PHE A 362 -2.84 -2.49 25.82
C PHE A 362 -2.47 -3.98 25.88
N LEU A 363 -1.70 -4.49 24.91
CA LEU A 363 -1.29 -5.90 24.86
C LEU A 363 -0.42 -6.28 26.05
N GLN A 364 0.54 -5.42 26.43
CA GLN A 364 1.39 -5.62 27.61
C GLN A 364 0.57 -5.66 28.90
N LYS A 365 -0.36 -4.70 29.09
CA LYS A 365 -1.25 -4.69 30.27
C LYS A 365 -2.10 -5.95 30.34
N LEU A 366 -2.67 -6.38 29.21
CA LEU A 366 -3.46 -7.61 29.14
C LEU A 366 -2.60 -8.84 29.48
N GLN A 367 -1.40 -8.95 28.90
CA GLN A 367 -0.46 -10.02 29.20
C GLN A 367 -0.12 -10.06 30.70
N GLN A 368 0.21 -8.92 31.30
CA GLN A 368 0.54 -8.83 32.72
C GLN A 368 -0.62 -9.26 33.61
N ILE A 369 -1.87 -8.89 33.26
CA ILE A 369 -3.06 -9.34 33.98
C ILE A 369 -3.20 -10.86 33.88
N ILE A 370 -3.01 -11.44 32.69
CA ILE A 370 -3.11 -12.89 32.47
C ILE A 370 -2.00 -13.63 33.25
N GLU A 371 -0.75 -13.20 33.16
CA GLU A 371 0.39 -13.84 33.82
C GLU A 371 0.27 -13.79 35.34
N ASN A 372 -0.07 -12.63 35.91
CA ASN A 372 -0.21 -12.47 37.37
C ASN A 372 -1.39 -13.26 37.95
N ASN A 373 -2.35 -13.68 37.13
CA ASN A 373 -3.57 -14.35 37.56
C ASN A 373 -3.76 -15.72 36.91
N ILE A 374 -2.71 -16.30 36.33
CA ILE A 374 -2.81 -17.55 35.55
C ILE A 374 -3.31 -18.74 36.38
N SER A 375 -3.02 -18.73 37.69
CA SER A 375 -3.46 -19.71 38.67
C SER A 375 -4.87 -19.49 39.20
N ASN A 376 -5.50 -18.35 38.87
CA ASN A 376 -6.84 -18.05 39.32
C ASN A 376 -7.85 -18.84 38.48
N LEU A 377 -8.66 -19.67 39.14
CA LEU A 377 -9.77 -20.41 38.52
C LEU A 377 -10.85 -19.44 38.01
N ASP A 378 -10.96 -18.27 38.65
CA ASP A 378 -11.83 -17.17 38.27
C ASP A 378 -11.13 -16.16 37.35
N LEU A 379 -9.99 -16.51 36.73
CA LEU A 379 -9.49 -15.79 35.55
C LEU A 379 -10.43 -16.07 34.37
N ASP A 380 -11.63 -15.53 34.50
CA ASP A 380 -12.68 -15.52 33.52
C ASP A 380 -12.67 -14.15 32.83
N LEU A 381 -13.54 -14.03 31.84
CA LEU A 381 -13.65 -12.81 31.05
C LEU A 381 -14.13 -11.63 31.88
N SER A 382 -14.96 -11.89 32.89
CA SER A 382 -15.50 -10.86 33.78
C SER A 382 -14.36 -10.21 34.57
N PHE A 383 -13.43 -11.01 35.09
CA PHE A 383 -12.24 -10.55 35.79
C PHE A 383 -11.36 -9.67 34.89
N ILE A 384 -11.01 -10.14 33.68
CA ILE A 384 -10.15 -9.38 32.76
C ILE A 384 -10.82 -8.06 32.35
N THR A 385 -12.12 -8.09 32.04
CA THR A 385 -12.87 -6.87 31.67
C THR A 385 -12.89 -5.83 32.78
N SER A 386 -13.00 -6.25 34.05
CA SER A 386 -12.99 -5.34 35.21
C SER A 386 -11.65 -4.63 35.40
N LYS A 387 -10.53 -5.27 35.03
CA LYS A 387 -9.17 -4.72 35.16
C LYS A 387 -8.74 -3.88 33.96
N ILE A 388 -9.22 -4.22 32.76
CA ILE A 388 -8.91 -3.49 31.53
C ILE A 388 -9.83 -2.28 31.33
N GLY A 389 -11.06 -2.32 31.84
CA GLY A 389 -12.04 -1.23 31.69
C GLY A 389 -12.77 -1.25 30.35
N MET A 390 -12.95 -2.43 29.74
CA MET A 390 -13.65 -2.62 28.47
C MET A 390 -14.74 -3.67 28.60
N SER A 391 -15.79 -3.58 27.78
CA SER A 391 -16.80 -4.65 27.70
C SER A 391 -16.20 -5.93 27.11
N LYS A 392 -16.81 -7.09 27.40
CA LYS A 392 -16.34 -8.41 26.92
C LYS A 392 -16.18 -8.41 25.39
N THR A 393 -17.19 -7.96 24.67
CA THR A 393 -17.20 -7.95 23.19
C THR A 393 -16.10 -7.07 22.61
N VAL A 394 -15.90 -5.88 23.17
CA VAL A 394 -14.88 -4.93 22.70
C VAL A 394 -13.47 -5.47 22.95
N LEU A 395 -13.24 -6.07 24.13
CA LEU A 395 -11.97 -6.68 24.46
C LEU A 395 -11.61 -7.82 23.48
N TYR A 396 -12.56 -8.71 23.20
CA TYR A 396 -12.35 -9.81 22.25
C TYR A 396 -12.04 -9.31 20.85
N LYS A 397 -12.87 -8.40 20.34
CA LYS A 397 -12.69 -7.84 19.00
C LYS A 397 -11.36 -7.10 18.89
N LYS A 398 -10.98 -6.29 19.89
CA LYS A 398 -9.68 -5.60 19.89
C LYS A 398 -8.50 -6.57 19.91
N PHE A 399 -8.52 -7.56 20.82
CA PHE A 399 -7.43 -8.55 20.88
C PHE A 399 -7.30 -9.32 19.57
N SER A 400 -8.43 -9.77 19.01
CA SER A 400 -8.46 -10.47 17.72
C SER A 400 -7.99 -9.57 16.59
N ALA A 401 -8.39 -8.29 16.55
CA ALA A 401 -7.97 -7.34 15.54
C ALA A 401 -6.47 -7.01 15.61
N LEU A 402 -5.83 -7.16 16.77
CA LEU A 402 -4.39 -6.94 16.94
C LEU A 402 -3.54 -8.18 16.75
N THR A 403 -4.07 -9.38 16.97
CA THR A 403 -3.26 -10.62 17.02
C THR A 403 -3.72 -11.71 16.06
N ASN A 404 -4.87 -11.52 15.41
CA ASN A 404 -5.57 -12.54 14.62
C ASN A 404 -5.81 -13.86 15.38
N GLN A 405 -5.92 -13.79 16.72
CA GLN A 405 -6.12 -14.94 17.60
C GLN A 405 -7.32 -14.71 18.53
N SER A 406 -7.95 -15.81 18.96
CA SER A 406 -8.96 -15.75 20.02
C SER A 406 -8.29 -15.53 21.37
N LEU A 407 -8.77 -14.53 22.13
CA LEU A 407 -8.28 -14.28 23.49
C LEU A 407 -8.42 -15.52 24.39
N SER A 408 -9.49 -16.29 24.20
CA SER A 408 -9.72 -17.52 24.97
C SER A 408 -8.71 -18.63 24.64
N GLU A 409 -8.29 -18.74 23.38
CA GLU A 409 -7.26 -19.67 22.93
C GLU A 409 -5.89 -19.21 23.41
N TYR A 410 -5.64 -17.91 23.37
CA TYR A 410 -4.40 -17.32 23.90
C TYR A 410 -4.23 -17.59 25.40
N ILE A 411 -5.25 -17.31 26.22
CA ILE A 411 -5.22 -17.59 27.67
C ILE A 411 -4.95 -19.08 27.91
N ARG A 412 -5.63 -19.95 27.15
CA ARG A 412 -5.44 -21.41 27.24
C ARG A 412 -4.00 -21.80 26.90
N ALA A 413 -3.43 -21.26 25.82
CA ALA A 413 -2.05 -21.51 25.42
C ALA A 413 -1.06 -21.07 26.51
N GLN A 414 -1.28 -19.90 27.14
CA GLN A 414 -0.44 -19.46 28.26
C GLN A 414 -0.55 -20.39 29.47
N ARG A 415 -1.75 -20.85 29.84
CA ARG A 415 -1.93 -21.81 30.94
C ARG A 415 -1.22 -23.14 30.66
N LEU A 416 -1.29 -23.64 29.43
CA LEU A 416 -0.57 -24.84 29.01
C LEU A 416 0.95 -24.66 29.03
N LYS A 417 1.46 -23.50 28.60
CA LYS A 417 2.89 -23.15 28.70
C LYS A 417 3.35 -23.15 30.16
N ARG A 418 2.56 -22.54 31.06
CA ARG A 418 2.84 -22.54 32.50
C ARG A 418 2.83 -23.96 33.09
N ALA A 419 1.95 -24.83 32.61
CA ALA A 419 1.90 -26.23 33.05
C ALA A 419 3.19 -26.98 32.69
N VAL A 420 3.71 -26.76 31.49
CA VAL A 420 5.01 -27.29 31.06
C VAL A 420 6.14 -26.84 32.00
N GLU A 421 6.19 -25.55 32.37
CA GLU A 421 7.20 -25.06 33.32
C GLU A 421 7.09 -25.74 34.69
N ILE A 422 5.88 -26.01 35.17
CA ILE A 422 5.66 -26.68 36.46
C ILE A 422 6.10 -28.16 36.38
N PHE A 423 5.78 -28.86 35.29
CA PHE A 423 6.32 -30.20 35.04
C PHE A 423 7.85 -30.20 34.93
N GLN A 424 8.43 -29.16 34.33
CA GLN A 424 9.89 -28.97 34.27
C GLN A 424 10.52 -28.73 35.65
N LYS A 425 9.78 -28.18 36.61
CA LYS A 425 10.23 -28.01 38.00
C LYS A 425 10.08 -29.26 38.87
N GLY A 426 9.50 -30.35 38.34
CA GLY A 426 9.48 -31.67 39.00
C GLY A 426 8.13 -32.10 39.57
N GLU A 427 7.08 -31.31 39.41
CA GLU A 427 5.72 -31.73 39.76
C GLU A 427 5.27 -32.89 38.85
N SER A 428 4.65 -33.91 39.44
CA SER A 428 4.28 -35.15 38.74
C SER A 428 2.78 -35.44 38.76
N SER A 429 2.00 -34.67 39.54
CA SER A 429 0.55 -34.79 39.59
C SER A 429 -0.11 -33.94 38.50
N VAL A 430 -0.63 -34.60 37.47
CA VAL A 430 -1.39 -33.95 36.38
C VAL A 430 -2.57 -33.14 36.92
N THR A 431 -3.29 -33.68 37.91
CA THR A 431 -4.43 -33.03 38.56
C THR A 431 -4.03 -31.79 39.35
N SER A 432 -2.90 -31.85 40.07
CA SER A 432 -2.37 -30.69 40.79
C SER A 432 -2.00 -29.56 39.83
N VAL A 433 -1.26 -29.90 38.76
CA VAL A 433 -0.83 -28.90 37.76
C VAL A 433 -2.02 -28.29 37.03
N SER A 434 -3.03 -29.08 36.66
CA SER A 434 -4.22 -28.53 35.99
C SER A 434 -4.92 -27.48 36.86
N LEU A 435 -5.04 -27.73 38.17
CA LEU A 435 -5.63 -26.76 39.10
C LEU A 435 -4.73 -25.53 39.29
N GLN A 436 -3.41 -25.72 39.43
CA GLN A 436 -2.44 -24.62 39.60
C GLN A 436 -2.35 -23.68 38.40
N VAL A 437 -2.69 -24.15 37.21
CA VAL A 437 -2.75 -23.34 35.98
C VAL A 437 -4.17 -22.92 35.60
N GLY A 438 -5.13 -23.05 36.52
CA GLY A 438 -6.47 -22.49 36.37
C GLY A 438 -7.43 -23.29 35.49
N PHE A 439 -7.20 -24.59 35.27
CA PHE A 439 -8.18 -25.48 34.63
C PHE A 439 -9.10 -26.11 35.68
N ASN A 440 -10.42 -25.91 35.51
CA ASN A 440 -11.43 -26.50 36.40
C ASN A 440 -11.67 -28.00 36.13
N ASP A 441 -11.26 -28.50 34.95
CA ASP A 441 -11.42 -29.89 34.55
C ASP A 441 -10.07 -30.48 34.08
N PRO A 442 -9.47 -31.43 34.84
CA PRO A 442 -8.24 -32.13 34.48
C PRO A 442 -8.33 -32.95 33.19
N GLN A 443 -9.51 -33.46 32.83
CA GLN A 443 -9.71 -34.18 31.56
C GLN A 443 -9.66 -33.21 30.38
N TYR A 444 -10.34 -32.07 30.50
CA TYR A 444 -10.25 -30.99 29.53
C TYR A 444 -8.82 -30.49 29.35
N PHE A 445 -8.10 -30.24 30.46
CA PHE A 445 -6.67 -29.90 30.44
C PHE A 445 -5.85 -30.92 29.64
N SER A 446 -6.04 -32.22 29.92
CA SER A 446 -5.27 -33.29 29.27
C SER A 446 -5.55 -33.37 27.75
N ARG A 447 -6.79 -33.13 27.33
CA ARG A 447 -7.17 -33.08 25.92
C ARG A 447 -6.52 -31.89 25.21
N GLU A 448 -6.60 -30.70 25.80
CA GLU A 448 -6.01 -29.49 25.22
C GLU A 448 -4.47 -29.57 25.21
N PHE A 449 -3.85 -30.10 26.26
CA PHE A 449 -2.40 -30.34 26.30
C PHE A 449 -1.96 -31.29 25.18
N LYS A 450 -2.67 -32.41 24.98
CA LYS A 450 -2.39 -33.34 23.88
C LYS A 450 -2.57 -32.68 22.52
N LYS A 451 -3.61 -31.84 22.36
CA LYS A 451 -3.84 -31.09 21.12
C LYS A 451 -2.68 -30.15 20.80
N THR A 452 -2.15 -29.46 21.80
CA THR A 452 -1.06 -28.48 21.62
C THR A 452 0.32 -29.12 21.46
N TYR A 453 0.65 -30.15 22.25
CA TYR A 453 2.00 -30.72 22.31
C TYR A 453 2.12 -32.11 21.65
N GLY A 454 1.04 -32.64 21.07
CA GLY A 454 1.01 -33.96 20.42
C GLY A 454 1.05 -35.16 21.38
N ILE A 455 1.40 -34.97 22.66
CA ILE A 455 1.51 -36.02 23.68
C ILE A 455 0.69 -35.69 24.93
N THR A 456 0.27 -36.71 25.67
CA THR A 456 -0.49 -36.51 26.92
C THR A 456 0.43 -35.95 28.02
N PRO A 457 -0.12 -35.22 29.01
CA PRO A 457 0.64 -34.75 30.16
C PRO A 457 1.40 -35.88 30.88
N THR A 458 0.76 -37.04 31.06
CA THR A 458 1.39 -38.22 31.69
C THR A 458 2.60 -38.72 30.92
N ASN A 459 2.52 -38.78 29.58
CA ASN A 459 3.65 -39.18 28.74
C ASN A 459 4.74 -38.11 28.72
N TYR A 460 4.36 -36.83 28.72
CA TYR A 460 5.30 -35.70 28.83
C TYR A 460 6.16 -35.81 30.09
N ILE A 461 5.54 -36.07 31.25
CA ILE A 461 6.23 -36.26 32.53
C ILE A 461 7.13 -37.51 32.50
N ARG A 462 6.67 -38.61 31.89
CA ARG A 462 7.43 -39.86 31.82
C ARG A 462 8.68 -39.74 30.95
N ASN A 463 8.59 -39.08 29.80
CA ASN A 463 9.70 -38.85 28.88
C ASN A 463 10.80 -37.96 29.48
N LYS A 464 10.49 -37.16 30.52
CA LYS A 464 11.46 -36.34 31.25
C LYS A 464 12.21 -37.10 32.35
N LYS A 465 11.68 -38.26 32.78
CA LYS A 465 12.33 -39.13 33.78
C LYS A 465 13.32 -40.12 33.15
N GLN A 466 13.36 -40.19 31.83
CA GLN A 466 14.43 -40.81 31.04
C GLN A 466 15.42 -39.71 30.66
#